data_AF-A0ABD1BQN4-F1
#
_entry.id   AF-A0ABD1BQN4-F1
#
_cell.length_a   1.000
_cell.length_b   1.000
_cell.length_c   1.000
_cell.angle_alpha   90.00
_cell.angle_beta   90.00
_cell.angle_gamma   90.00
#
_symmetry.space_group_name_H-M   'P 1'
#
loop_
_entity.id
_entity.type
_entity.pdbx_description
1 polymer ?
#
loop_
_entity_poly.entity_id
_entity_poly.type
_entity_poly.pdbx_seq_one_letter_code
_entity_poly.pdbx_strand_id
1 'polypeptide(L)'
;MGKPSKGSEEATSISDKKFEKKLQFYSKVKDTVTSLSVQKEIGKKKKIRSRQKKLKVYDLSNLSEFLPEFNALQKSALPAPDLKMNCKRRQELVLTEGERLNKVFEHPAFQADPIGSIFQHLQSQQPPVEEKPKKKTNTNGSKKRNRKKGKAVSMDF
;
A
#
# COMPACT_ATOMS: atom_id res chain seq x y z
N MET A 1 -28.55 -22.65 -86.69
CA MET A 1 -28.51 -23.57 -85.52
C MET A 1 -27.07 -23.65 -85.02
N GLY A 2 -26.64 -22.72 -84.15
CA GLY A 2 -25.29 -22.72 -83.56
C GLY A 2 -25.38 -22.80 -82.05
N LYS A 3 -24.77 -23.83 -81.44
CA LYS A 3 -24.74 -24.03 -79.98
C LYS A 3 -23.64 -23.16 -79.36
N PRO A 4 -23.84 -22.56 -78.18
CA PRO A 4 -22.78 -21.81 -77.50
C PRO A 4 -21.76 -22.75 -76.83
N SER A 5 -20.49 -22.42 -77.04
CA SER A 5 -19.29 -23.02 -76.45
C SER A 5 -19.32 -22.93 -74.92
N LYS A 6 -19.23 -24.06 -74.22
CA LYS A 6 -18.92 -24.10 -72.79
C LYS A 6 -17.50 -23.56 -72.58
N GLY A 7 -17.38 -22.58 -71.69
CA GLY A 7 -16.11 -21.98 -71.29
C GLY A 7 -15.12 -23.03 -70.81
N SER A 8 -13.87 -22.83 -71.21
CA SER A 8 -12.70 -23.57 -70.76
C SER A 8 -12.46 -23.28 -69.27
N GLU A 9 -13.06 -24.06 -68.39
CA GLU A 9 -12.59 -24.15 -67.02
C GLU A 9 -11.27 -24.95 -67.03
N GLU A 10 -10.15 -24.23 -66.92
CA GLU A 10 -8.83 -24.80 -66.67
C GLU A 10 -8.91 -25.81 -65.54
N ALA A 11 -8.65 -27.08 -65.87
CA ALA A 11 -8.60 -28.19 -64.94
C ALA A 11 -7.35 -28.06 -64.05
N THR A 12 -7.33 -27.05 -63.19
CA THR A 12 -6.37 -26.95 -62.09
C THR A 12 -6.60 -28.13 -61.17
N SER A 13 -5.53 -28.88 -60.95
CA SER A 13 -5.59 -30.08 -60.13
C SER A 13 -6.04 -29.71 -58.71
N ILE A 14 -6.67 -30.65 -58.00
CA ILE A 14 -7.11 -30.42 -56.62
C ILE A 14 -5.93 -29.99 -55.73
N SER A 15 -4.70 -30.43 -56.06
CA SER A 15 -3.45 -29.99 -55.43
C SER A 15 -3.16 -28.50 -55.65
N ASP A 16 -3.35 -27.97 -56.86
CA ASP A 16 -3.10 -26.55 -57.16
C ASP A 16 -4.08 -25.66 -56.38
N LYS A 17 -5.35 -26.08 -56.30
CA LYS A 17 -6.36 -25.39 -55.48
C LYS A 17 -6.01 -25.40 -53.99
N LYS A 18 -5.38 -26.47 -53.48
CA LYS A 18 -4.90 -26.54 -52.09
C LYS A 18 -3.68 -25.64 -51.87
N PHE A 19 -2.78 -25.56 -52.85
CA PHE A 19 -1.60 -24.70 -52.79
C PHE A 19 -2.01 -23.22 -52.80
N GLU A 20 -2.91 -22.83 -53.70
CA GLU A 20 -3.45 -21.48 -53.78
C GLU A 20 -4.12 -21.05 -52.46
N LYS A 21 -4.93 -21.93 -51.86
CA LYS A 21 -5.54 -21.67 -50.54
C LYS A 21 -4.50 -21.44 -49.45
N LYS A 22 -3.37 -22.16 -49.47
CA LYS A 22 -2.28 -21.96 -48.51
C LYS A 22 -1.62 -20.60 -48.72
N LEU A 23 -1.34 -20.21 -49.96
CA LEU A 23 -0.78 -18.88 -50.26
C LEU A 23 -1.69 -17.76 -49.77
N GLN A 24 -2.99 -17.85 -50.06
CA GLN A 24 -3.97 -16.86 -49.59
C GLN A 24 -4.03 -16.78 -48.06
N PHE A 25 -3.92 -17.91 -47.36
CA PHE A 25 -3.84 -17.91 -45.90
C PHE A 25 -2.60 -17.18 -45.39
N TYR A 26 -1.42 -17.50 -45.93
CA TYR A 26 -0.17 -16.85 -45.51
C TYR A 26 -0.16 -15.35 -45.78
N SER A 27 -0.72 -14.90 -46.92
CA SER A 27 -0.86 -13.48 -47.21
C SER A 27 -1.76 -12.78 -46.19
N LYS A 28 -2.94 -13.35 -45.89
CA LYS A 28 -3.85 -12.80 -44.88
C LYS A 28 -3.21 -12.71 -43.50
N VAL A 29 -2.47 -13.74 -43.07
CA VAL A 29 -1.76 -13.71 -41.79
C VAL A 29 -0.72 -12.59 -41.77
N LYS A 30 0.07 -12.43 -42.84
CA LYS A 30 1.05 -11.33 -42.93
C LYS A 30 0.38 -9.96 -42.85
N ASP A 31 -0.71 -9.76 -43.58
CA ASP A 31 -1.45 -8.48 -43.60
C ASP A 31 -2.06 -8.13 -42.25
N THR A 32 -2.57 -9.12 -41.51
CA THR A 32 -3.10 -8.89 -40.16
C THR A 32 -1.99 -8.51 -39.17
N VAL A 33 -0.83 -9.15 -39.25
CA VAL A 33 0.32 -8.85 -38.38
C VAL A 33 0.86 -7.43 -38.63
N THR A 34 0.96 -7.01 -39.89
CA THR A 34 1.40 -5.65 -40.25
C THR A 34 0.37 -4.58 -39.86
N SER A 35 -0.92 -4.83 -40.05
CA SER A 35 -1.98 -3.91 -39.59
C SER A 35 -1.95 -3.72 -38.06
N LEU A 36 -1.76 -4.81 -37.31
CA LEU A 36 -1.70 -4.77 -35.85
C LEU A 36 -0.44 -4.04 -35.33
N SER A 37 0.70 -4.14 -36.01
CA SER A 37 1.91 -3.41 -35.61
C SER A 37 1.76 -1.90 -35.83
N VAL A 38 1.18 -1.47 -36.96
CA VAL A 38 0.91 -0.06 -37.25
C VAL A 38 -0.03 0.56 -36.22
N GLN A 39 -1.10 -0.13 -35.83
CA GLN A 39 -2.01 0.35 -34.79
C GLN A 39 -1.33 0.51 -33.42
N LYS A 40 -0.41 -0.40 -33.06
CA LYS A 40 0.37 -0.32 -31.81
C LYS A 40 1.32 0.87 -31.77
N GLU A 41 1.84 1.32 -32.90
CA GLU A 41 2.73 2.49 -32.97
C GLU A 41 1.97 3.82 -32.87
N ILE A 42 0.82 3.91 -33.52
CA ILE A 42 0.01 5.14 -33.56
C ILE A 42 -0.68 5.40 -32.20
N GLY A 43 -1.09 4.35 -31.47
CA GLY A 43 -1.82 4.48 -30.20
C GLY A 43 -1.02 5.04 -29.01
N LYS A 44 0.33 5.05 -29.07
CA LYS A 44 1.17 5.39 -27.92
C LYS A 44 1.44 6.89 -27.73
N LYS A 45 1.27 7.73 -28.75
CA LYS A 45 1.77 9.13 -28.71
C LYS A 45 0.82 10.17 -28.07
N LYS A 46 -0.44 9.83 -27.73
CA LYS A 46 -1.44 10.86 -27.35
C LYS A 46 -1.77 11.03 -25.85
N LYS A 47 -1.34 10.14 -24.93
CA LYS A 47 -1.86 10.15 -23.53
C LYS A 47 -0.84 10.49 -22.42
N ILE A 48 0.43 10.71 -22.74
CA ILE A 48 1.48 10.92 -21.73
C ILE A 48 1.42 12.32 -21.08
N ARG A 49 1.13 13.37 -21.87
CA ARG A 49 1.18 14.77 -21.42
C ARG A 49 0.10 15.15 -20.38
N SER A 50 -1.11 14.55 -20.46
CA SER A 50 -2.19 14.80 -19.49
C SER A 50 -1.88 14.18 -18.12
N ARG A 51 -1.25 12.99 -18.11
CA ARG A 51 -0.87 12.29 -16.87
C ARG A 51 0.20 13.05 -16.09
N GLN A 52 1.18 13.64 -16.79
CA GLN A 52 2.25 14.42 -16.15
C GLN A 52 1.74 15.66 -15.40
N LYS A 53 0.74 16.38 -15.94
CA LYS A 53 0.17 17.56 -15.27
C LYS A 53 -0.55 17.20 -13.97
N LYS A 54 -1.20 16.04 -13.92
CA LYS A 54 -1.86 15.57 -12.69
C LYS A 54 -0.86 15.16 -11.62
N LEU A 55 0.28 14.57 -11.99
CA LEU A 55 1.30 14.16 -11.01
C LEU A 55 1.89 15.34 -10.22
N LYS A 56 2.06 16.52 -10.84
CA LYS A 56 2.58 17.70 -10.14
C LYS A 56 1.62 18.30 -9.11
N VAL A 57 0.31 18.13 -9.28
CA VAL A 57 -0.69 18.65 -8.34
C VAL A 57 -0.69 17.85 -7.04
N TYR A 58 -0.26 16.59 -7.09
CA TYR A 58 -0.11 15.72 -5.92
C TYR A 58 1.34 15.66 -5.44
N ASP A 59 2.13 16.71 -5.66
CA ASP A 59 3.48 16.77 -5.11
C ASP A 59 3.41 17.10 -3.61
N LEU A 60 3.52 16.06 -2.79
CA LEU A 60 3.43 16.13 -1.34
C LEU A 60 4.79 16.37 -0.67
N SER A 61 5.82 16.73 -1.43
CA SER A 61 7.19 16.91 -0.92
C SER A 61 7.26 17.96 0.21
N ASN A 62 6.37 18.96 0.22
CA ASN A 62 6.35 19.98 1.27
C ASN A 62 5.78 19.48 2.61
N LEU A 63 5.11 18.32 2.65
CA LEU A 63 4.57 17.78 3.91
C LEU A 63 5.65 17.36 4.90
N SER A 64 6.87 17.04 4.43
CA SER A 64 7.99 16.68 5.31
C SER A 64 8.44 17.84 6.19
N GLU A 65 8.17 19.09 5.82
CA GLU A 65 8.52 20.27 6.61
C GLU A 65 7.60 20.45 7.83
N PHE A 66 6.37 19.93 7.75
CA PHE A 66 5.35 20.06 8.80
C PHE A 66 5.33 18.89 9.80
N LEU A 67 6.11 17.83 9.54
CA LEU A 67 6.15 16.63 10.36
C LEU A 67 7.53 16.48 11.00
N PRO A 68 7.71 16.86 12.28
CA PRO A 68 8.99 16.83 12.98
C PRO A 68 9.70 15.47 12.97
N GLU A 69 8.96 14.37 12.77
CA GLU A 69 9.44 12.99 12.88
C GLU A 69 9.52 12.22 11.55
N PHE A 70 9.05 12.81 10.45
CA PHE A 70 8.96 12.10 9.15
C PHE A 70 10.33 11.63 8.66
N ASN A 71 11.36 12.45 8.86
CA ASN A 71 12.74 12.15 8.46
C ASN A 71 13.42 11.09 9.34
N ALA A 72 12.92 10.85 10.57
CA ALA A 72 13.44 9.80 11.44
C ALA A 72 12.86 8.43 11.06
N LEU A 73 11.57 8.40 10.72
CA LEU A 73 10.87 7.20 10.26
C LEU A 73 11.36 6.73 8.88
N GLN A 74 11.71 7.65 7.98
CA GLN A 74 12.29 7.30 6.67
C GLN A 74 13.68 6.65 6.77
N LYS A 75 14.45 6.97 7.81
CA LYS A 75 15.79 6.40 8.02
C LYS A 75 15.77 5.01 8.64
N SER A 76 14.71 4.67 9.38
CA SER A 76 14.48 3.33 9.93
C SER A 76 13.62 2.45 9.02
N ALA A 77 12.88 3.04 8.09
CA ALA A 77 12.20 2.33 7.02
C ALA A 77 13.27 1.76 6.07
N LEU A 78 13.66 0.51 6.33
CA LEU A 78 14.21 -0.41 5.34
C LEU A 78 13.55 -0.11 3.99
N PRO A 79 14.32 -0.02 2.88
CA PRO A 79 13.78 0.36 1.58
C PRO A 79 12.62 -0.58 1.31
N ALA A 80 11.40 -0.03 1.30
CA ALA A 80 10.20 -0.81 1.09
C ALA A 80 10.43 -1.55 -0.23
N PRO A 81 10.60 -2.88 -0.21
CA PRO A 81 10.92 -3.60 -1.43
C PRO A 81 9.70 -3.41 -2.31
N ASP A 82 9.90 -2.79 -3.47
CA ASP A 82 8.89 -2.45 -4.47
C ASP A 82 7.61 -3.23 -4.21
N LEU A 83 6.65 -2.59 -3.55
CA LEU A 83 5.39 -3.20 -3.12
C LEU A 83 4.50 -3.37 -4.35
N LYS A 84 5.03 -4.02 -5.38
CA LYS A 84 4.36 -4.38 -6.61
C LYS A 84 3.32 -5.41 -6.22
N MET A 85 2.13 -4.89 -5.91
CA MET A 85 0.97 -5.68 -5.57
C MET A 85 0.63 -6.57 -6.78
N ASN A 86 0.97 -7.85 -6.67
CA ASN A 86 0.56 -8.87 -7.62
C ASN A 86 -0.82 -9.44 -7.21
N CYS A 87 -1.46 -10.21 -8.08
CA CYS A 87 -2.78 -10.78 -7.81
C CYS A 87 -2.79 -11.73 -6.61
N LYS A 88 -1.76 -12.55 -6.45
CA LYS A 88 -1.62 -13.49 -5.32
C LYS A 88 -1.51 -12.75 -3.99
N ARG A 89 -0.63 -11.74 -3.92
CA ARG A 89 -0.44 -10.88 -2.75
C ARG A 89 -1.71 -10.12 -2.39
N ARG A 90 -2.51 -9.69 -3.38
CA ARG A 90 -3.83 -9.10 -3.11
C ARG A 90 -4.78 -10.12 -2.47
N GLN A 91 -4.82 -11.35 -2.97
CA GLN A 91 -5.65 -12.41 -2.41
C GLN A 91 -5.22 -12.75 -0.97
N GLU A 92 -3.92 -12.90 -0.74
CA GLU A 92 -3.35 -13.12 0.59
C GLU A 92 -3.75 -11.99 1.55
N LEU A 93 -3.59 -10.72 1.12
CA LEU A 93 -3.97 -9.57 1.92
C LEU A 93 -5.46 -9.59 2.29
N VAL A 94 -6.35 -9.90 1.35
CA VAL A 94 -7.79 -10.01 1.62
C VAL A 94 -8.08 -11.08 2.68
N LEU A 95 -7.43 -12.24 2.59
CA LEU A 95 -7.60 -13.32 3.56
C LEU A 95 -7.10 -12.90 4.95
N THR A 96 -5.88 -12.36 5.04
CA THR A 96 -5.28 -11.96 6.32
C THR A 96 -6.04 -10.82 6.98
N GLU A 97 -6.49 -9.84 6.20
CA GLU A 97 -7.28 -8.72 6.71
C GLU A 97 -8.68 -9.17 7.15
N GLY A 98 -9.29 -10.11 6.42
CA GLY A 98 -10.56 -10.74 6.80
C GLY A 98 -10.46 -11.48 8.12
N GLU A 99 -9.42 -12.30 8.31
CA GLU A 99 -9.15 -12.98 9.58
C GLU A 99 -8.93 -11.98 10.73
N ARG A 100 -8.19 -10.89 10.48
CA ARG A 100 -7.97 -9.85 11.49
C ARG A 100 -9.28 -9.17 11.88
N LEU A 101 -10.15 -8.89 10.91
CA LEU A 101 -11.45 -8.28 11.16
C LEU A 101 -12.37 -9.21 11.95
N ASN A 102 -12.42 -10.50 11.60
CA ASN A 102 -13.21 -11.48 12.34
C ASN A 102 -12.78 -11.58 13.80
N LYS A 103 -11.46 -11.55 14.08
CA LYS A 103 -10.95 -11.52 15.46
C LYS A 103 -11.43 -10.31 16.26
N VAL A 104 -11.59 -9.15 15.62
CA VAL A 104 -12.15 -7.96 16.29
C VAL A 104 -13.64 -8.18 16.59
N PHE A 105 -14.41 -8.74 15.65
CA PHE A 105 -15.83 -9.03 15.88
C PHE A 105 -16.09 -10.12 16.92
N GLU A 106 -15.19 -11.10 17.03
CA GLU A 106 -15.25 -12.17 18.03
C GLU A 106 -14.82 -11.70 19.43
N HIS A 107 -14.19 -10.51 19.54
CA HIS A 107 -13.67 -10.03 20.81
C HIS A 107 -14.81 -9.60 21.77
N PRO A 108 -14.88 -10.15 23.00
CA PRO A 108 -15.98 -9.87 23.92
C PRO A 108 -16.15 -8.38 24.26
N ALA A 109 -15.04 -7.65 24.42
CA ALA A 109 -15.10 -6.21 24.68
C ALA A 109 -15.68 -5.42 23.51
N PHE A 110 -15.46 -5.87 22.28
CA PHE A 110 -15.99 -5.22 21.08
C PHE A 110 -17.48 -5.53 20.88
N GLN A 111 -17.92 -6.74 21.25
CA GLN A 111 -19.35 -7.11 21.24
C GLN A 111 -20.15 -6.35 22.29
N ALA A 112 -19.57 -6.10 23.47
CA ALA A 112 -20.22 -5.36 24.54
C ALA A 112 -20.28 -3.85 24.27
N ASP A 113 -19.16 -3.25 23.87
CA ASP A 113 -19.08 -1.83 23.51
C ASP A 113 -18.04 -1.61 22.39
N PRO A 114 -18.46 -1.50 21.12
CA PRO A 114 -17.54 -1.35 20.01
C PRO A 114 -16.79 -0.02 20.07
N ILE A 115 -17.42 1.06 20.56
CA ILE A 115 -16.80 2.39 20.60
C ILE A 115 -15.78 2.45 21.74
N GLY A 116 -16.13 1.95 22.93
CA GLY A 116 -15.23 1.86 24.07
C GLY A 116 -14.03 0.95 23.79
N SER A 117 -14.24 -0.19 23.14
CA SER A 117 -13.15 -1.10 22.76
C SER A 117 -12.17 -0.46 21.79
N ILE A 118 -12.66 0.29 20.78
CA ILE A 118 -11.80 1.06 19.87
C ILE A 118 -11.03 2.14 20.64
N PHE A 119 -11.70 2.88 21.52
CA PHE A 119 -11.06 3.94 22.30
C PHE A 119 -9.92 3.39 23.17
N GLN A 120 -10.17 2.29 23.89
CA GLN A 120 -9.15 1.62 24.70
C GLN A 120 -7.98 1.11 23.85
N HIS A 121 -8.28 0.50 22.69
CA HIS A 121 -7.24 0.06 21.77
C HIS A 121 -6.38 1.24 21.32
N LEU A 122 -6.99 2.34 20.86
CA LEU A 122 -6.26 3.54 20.45
C LEU A 122 -5.40 4.11 21.56
N GLN A 123 -5.91 4.16 22.79
CA GLN A 123 -5.14 4.62 23.96
C GLN A 123 -3.93 3.71 24.24
N SER A 124 -4.08 2.38 24.07
CA SER A 124 -2.97 1.43 24.26
C SER A 124 -1.87 1.52 23.21
N GLN A 125 -2.21 1.95 21.99
CA GLN A 125 -1.27 2.09 20.87
C GLN A 125 -0.58 3.46 20.84
N GLN A 126 -0.92 4.37 21.76
CA GLN A 126 -0.19 5.61 21.88
C GLN A 126 1.24 5.33 22.37
N PRO A 127 2.25 5.98 21.78
CA PRO A 127 3.61 5.87 22.27
C PRO A 127 3.66 6.29 23.75
N PRO A 128 4.51 5.66 24.57
CA PRO A 128 4.68 6.07 25.95
C PRO A 128 5.09 7.55 25.95
N VAL A 129 4.20 8.42 26.44
CA VAL A 129 4.55 9.81 26.67
C VAL A 129 5.68 9.78 27.70
N GLU A 130 6.84 10.33 27.35
CA GLU A 130 7.94 10.54 28.29
C GLU A 130 7.43 11.45 29.41
N GLU A 131 6.90 10.87 30.48
CA GLU A 131 6.64 11.62 31.71
C GLU A 131 7.99 12.07 32.23
N LYS A 132 8.31 13.35 31.98
CA LYS A 132 9.45 14.02 32.61
C LYS A 132 9.40 13.72 34.11
N PRO A 133 10.48 13.20 34.72
CA PRO A 133 10.45 12.80 36.11
C PRO A 133 10.02 13.99 36.96
N LYS A 134 8.86 13.86 37.63
CA LYS A 134 8.40 14.84 38.60
C LYS A 134 9.54 15.04 39.61
N LYS A 135 10.11 16.25 39.64
CA LYS A 135 11.11 16.62 40.64
C LYS A 135 10.54 16.31 42.01
N LYS A 136 11.14 15.36 42.73
CA LYS A 136 10.83 15.08 44.12
C LYS A 136 11.12 16.36 44.90
N THR A 137 10.10 17.06 45.36
CA THR A 137 10.24 18.11 46.36
C THR A 137 10.60 17.45 47.68
N ASN A 138 11.89 17.51 48.02
CA ASN A 138 12.38 17.29 49.37
C ASN A 138 11.59 18.22 50.30
N THR A 139 10.76 17.62 51.16
CA THR A 139 10.04 18.31 52.23
C THR A 139 10.65 17.93 53.58
N ASN A 140 11.97 18.05 53.73
CA ASN A 140 12.65 17.98 55.02
C ASN A 140 12.81 19.39 55.59
N GLY A 141 11.68 20.00 55.89
CA GLY A 141 11.59 21.27 56.61
C GLY A 141 11.07 21.07 58.02
N SER A 142 11.85 20.47 58.93
CA SER A 142 11.55 20.52 60.36
C SER A 142 12.66 21.25 61.11
N LYS A 143 12.45 22.54 61.35
CA LYS A 143 13.16 23.37 62.32
C LYS A 143 13.16 22.67 63.69
N LYS A 144 14.30 22.11 64.12
CA LYS A 144 14.49 21.71 65.53
C LYS A 144 15.19 22.85 66.25
N ARG A 145 14.40 23.59 67.04
CA ARG A 145 14.85 24.68 67.93
C ARG A 145 15.93 24.16 68.89
N ASN A 146 17.05 24.88 68.96
CA ASN A 146 18.04 24.76 70.03
C ASN A 146 17.35 24.99 71.39
N ARG A 147 17.32 23.98 72.26
CA ARG A 147 17.10 24.16 73.70
C ARG A 147 18.44 24.04 74.42
N LYS A 148 18.78 25.11 75.13
CA LYS A 148 19.97 25.33 75.94
C LYS A 148 20.07 24.28 77.06
N LYS A 149 21.29 23.83 77.35
CA LYS A 149 21.70 22.96 78.47
C LYS A 149 21.24 23.51 79.83
N GLY A 150 20.72 22.62 80.69
CA GLY A 150 20.66 22.76 82.14
C GLY A 150 20.95 21.40 82.78
N LYS A 151 21.92 21.35 83.70
CA LYS A 151 22.48 20.15 84.36
C LYS A 151 21.75 19.83 85.67
N ALA A 152 21.65 18.52 85.95
CA ALA A 152 21.61 17.83 87.27
C ALA A 152 20.38 18.11 88.17
N VAL A 153 19.91 17.23 89.08
CA VAL A 153 20.52 16.23 89.98
C VAL A 153 19.46 15.14 90.31
N SER A 154 19.94 13.95 90.65
CA SER A 154 19.26 12.77 91.21
C SER A 154 18.40 13.02 92.47
N MET A 155 17.35 12.22 92.67
CA MET A 155 17.12 11.56 93.98
C MET A 155 16.13 10.39 93.85
N ASP A 156 16.50 9.30 94.53
CA ASP A 156 15.75 8.09 94.79
C ASP A 156 14.52 8.33 95.69
N PHE A 157 13.48 7.52 95.54
CA PHE A 157 12.75 6.79 96.60
C PHE A 157 11.78 5.78 95.96
#